data_AF-A0A946QLT9-F1
#
_entry.id   AF-A0A946QLT9-F1
#
_cell.length_a   1.000
_cell.length_b   1.000
_cell.length_c   1.000
_cell.angle_alpha   90.00
_cell.angle_beta   90.00
_cell.angle_gamma   90.00
#
_symmetry.space_group_name_H-M   'P 1'
#
loop_
_entity.id
_entity.type
_entity.pdbx_description
1 polymer ?
#
loop_
_entity_poly.entity_id
_entity_poly.type
_entity_poly.pdbx_seq_one_letter_code
_entity_poly.pdbx_strand_id
1 'polypeptide(L)'
;PLVQLTLTKELIRQYPHIALYVADREELIGGQVLAKELFESDKGVLETSHLLTAFEILRETDYLLICPAYLARSEGATRDIVALTLPVDLTFSVQYSLIAHRRTDHSPMHRWLWQEIIDTVQAMRFRTVHRG
;
A
#
# COMPACT_ATOMS: atom_id res chain seq x y z
N PRO A 1 -11.09 -9.74 -14.10
CA PRO A 1 -11.61 -11.12 -13.86
C PRO A 1 -11.93 -11.44 -12.39
N LEU A 2 -11.23 -10.88 -11.40
CA LEU A 2 -11.38 -11.26 -9.98
C LEU A 2 -12.53 -10.56 -9.21
N VAL A 3 -13.16 -9.53 -9.76
CA VAL A 3 -14.07 -8.61 -9.04
C VAL A 3 -15.30 -9.31 -8.43
N GLN A 4 -15.70 -10.47 -8.95
CA GLN A 4 -16.87 -11.22 -8.48
C GLN A 4 -16.49 -12.46 -7.66
N LEU A 5 -15.20 -12.67 -7.40
CA LEU A 5 -14.70 -13.85 -6.70
C LEU A 5 -14.35 -13.51 -5.26
N THR A 6 -14.55 -14.48 -4.37
CA THR A 6 -13.95 -14.43 -3.04
C THR A 6 -12.47 -14.71 -3.20
N LEU A 7 -11.62 -13.74 -2.82
CA LEU A 7 -10.19 -13.92 -2.88
C LEU A 7 -9.75 -14.98 -1.85
N THR A 8 -8.83 -15.84 -2.26
CA THR A 8 -8.10 -16.76 -1.38
C THR A 8 -6.62 -16.64 -1.68
N LYS A 9 -5.76 -17.09 -0.76
CA LYS A 9 -4.31 -17.07 -0.94
C LYS A 9 -3.92 -17.82 -2.23
N GLU A 10 -4.50 -19.00 -2.44
CA GLU A 10 -4.23 -19.87 -3.58
C GLU A 10 -4.64 -19.22 -4.89
N LEU A 11 -5.77 -18.50 -4.91
CA LEU A 11 -6.23 -17.80 -6.10
C LEU A 11 -5.32 -16.61 -6.42
N ILE A 12 -4.89 -15.84 -5.43
CA ILE A 12 -4.00 -14.69 -5.60
C ILE A 12 -2.68 -15.13 -6.26
N ARG A 13 -2.06 -16.21 -5.75
CA ARG A 13 -0.79 -16.74 -6.27
C ARG A 13 -0.83 -17.19 -7.74
N GLN A 14 -2.02 -17.46 -8.29
CA GLN A 14 -2.18 -17.88 -9.69
C GLN A 14 -2.04 -16.74 -10.69
N TYR A 15 -1.89 -15.50 -10.23
CA TYR A 15 -1.68 -14.32 -11.07
C TYR A 15 -0.28 -13.74 -10.86
N PRO A 16 0.34 -13.16 -11.89
CA PRO A 16 1.62 -12.47 -11.73
C PRO A 16 1.46 -11.24 -10.84
N HIS A 17 2.48 -10.94 -10.04
CA HIS A 17 2.43 -9.82 -9.09
C HIS A 17 3.29 -8.64 -9.54
N ILE A 18 2.87 -7.44 -9.17
CA ILE A 18 3.71 -6.24 -9.17
C ILE A 18 4.24 -6.03 -7.75
N ALA A 19 5.56 -6.04 -7.59
CA ALA A 19 6.23 -5.68 -6.35
C ALA A 19 6.72 -4.24 -6.44
N LEU A 20 6.26 -3.40 -5.50
CA LEU A 20 6.86 -2.08 -5.30
C LEU A 20 8.14 -2.24 -4.49
N TYR A 21 9.26 -1.88 -5.11
CA TYR A 21 10.54 -1.82 -4.41
C TYR A 21 10.48 -0.72 -3.36
N VAL A 22 10.75 -1.10 -2.11
CA VAL A 22 10.95 -0.20 -1.00
C VAL A 22 12.32 -0.54 -0.45
N ALA A 23 13.23 0.43 -0.38
CA ALA A 23 14.52 0.21 0.28
C ALA A 23 14.26 -0.23 1.73
N ASP A 24 15.00 -1.23 2.21
CA ASP A 24 14.88 -1.76 3.57
C ASP A 24 13.47 -2.32 3.91
N ARG A 25 12.75 -2.81 2.89
CA ARG A 25 11.40 -3.39 3.02
C ARG A 25 11.29 -4.46 4.10
N GLU A 26 12.28 -5.35 4.22
CA GLU A 26 12.26 -6.42 5.22
C GLU A 26 12.29 -5.88 6.66
N GLU A 27 12.98 -4.75 6.87
CA GLU A 27 13.07 -4.05 8.15
C GLU A 27 11.79 -3.24 8.44
N LEU A 28 11.21 -2.61 7.40
CA LEU A 28 9.94 -1.86 7.47
C LEU A 28 8.70 -2.72 7.73
N ILE A 29 8.65 -3.95 7.18
CA ILE A 29 7.55 -4.89 7.42
C ILE A 29 7.84 -5.78 8.65
N GLY A 30 8.92 -5.49 9.38
CA GLY A 30 9.24 -6.10 10.67
C GLY A 30 9.41 -7.62 10.60
N GLY A 31 9.91 -8.16 9.49
CA GLY A 31 10.12 -9.60 9.32
C GLY A 31 8.84 -10.45 9.43
N GLN A 32 7.65 -9.87 9.23
CA GLN A 32 6.40 -10.63 9.27
C GLN A 32 6.39 -11.67 8.14
N VAL A 33 6.52 -12.95 8.50
CA VAL A 33 6.44 -14.11 7.58
C VAL A 33 5.18 -14.07 6.71
N LEU A 34 4.07 -13.58 7.30
CA LEU A 34 2.79 -13.32 6.62
C LEU A 34 2.91 -12.38 5.42
N ALA A 35 3.75 -11.35 5.51
CA ALA A 35 3.98 -10.45 4.39
C ALA A 35 4.71 -11.16 3.25
N LYS A 36 5.71 -11.99 3.55
CA LYS A 36 6.49 -12.68 2.52
C LYS A 36 5.63 -13.58 1.64
N GLU A 37 4.81 -14.43 2.26
CA GLU A 37 3.95 -15.37 1.54
C GLU A 37 2.84 -14.69 0.72
N LEU A 38 2.42 -13.50 1.14
CA LEU A 38 1.40 -12.72 0.45
C LEU A 38 1.90 -12.15 -0.89
N PHE A 39 3.18 -11.75 -0.96
CA PHE A 39 3.75 -11.16 -2.17
C PHE A 39 4.32 -12.20 -3.14
N GLU A 40 4.36 -13.48 -2.76
CA GLU A 40 4.77 -14.56 -3.64
C GLU A 40 3.71 -14.86 -4.71
N SER A 41 4.17 -15.15 -5.93
CA SER A 41 3.33 -15.56 -7.05
C SER A 41 3.95 -16.75 -7.78
N ASP A 42 3.10 -17.69 -8.19
CA ASP A 42 3.51 -18.86 -8.96
C ASP A 42 3.65 -18.54 -10.46
N LYS A 43 3.30 -17.31 -10.88
CA LYS A 43 3.43 -16.80 -12.26
C LYS A 43 4.56 -15.79 -12.44
N GLY A 44 5.27 -15.46 -11.36
CA GLY A 44 6.37 -14.52 -11.37
C GLY A 44 6.01 -13.13 -10.84
N VAL A 45 7.04 -12.33 -10.63
CA VAL A 45 6.95 -10.99 -10.02
C VAL A 45 7.67 -9.99 -10.91
N LEU A 46 6.98 -8.90 -11.26
CA LEU A 46 7.60 -7.72 -11.86
C LEU A 46 7.86 -6.70 -10.76
N GLU A 47 9.10 -6.25 -10.64
CA GLU A 47 9.49 -5.26 -9.65
C GLU A 47 9.63 -3.86 -10.28
N THR A 48 9.16 -2.83 -9.57
CA THR A 48 9.39 -1.42 -9.91
C THR A 48 9.44 -0.56 -8.67
N SER A 49 10.26 0.49 -8.66
CA SER A 49 10.30 1.50 -7.58
C SER A 49 9.27 2.62 -7.75
N HIS A 50 8.51 2.62 -8.85
CA HIS A 50 7.63 3.74 -9.20
C HIS A 50 6.16 3.34 -9.17
N LEU A 51 5.41 3.90 -8.22
CA LEU A 51 3.99 3.59 -8.00
C LEU A 51 3.12 3.87 -9.24
N LEU A 52 3.33 4.99 -9.93
CA LEU A 52 2.53 5.32 -11.10
C LEU A 52 2.79 4.36 -12.25
N THR A 53 4.03 3.89 -12.43
CA THR A 53 4.36 2.83 -13.40
C THR A 53 3.64 1.53 -13.05
N ALA A 54 3.59 1.15 -11.77
CA ALA A 54 2.83 -0.02 -11.33
C ALA A 54 1.34 0.11 -11.67
N PHE A 55 0.75 1.31 -11.54
CA PHE A 55 -0.64 1.54 -11.94
C PHE A 55 -0.86 1.43 -13.44
N GLU A 56 0.05 1.96 -14.28
CA GLU A 56 -0.07 1.78 -15.73
C GLU A 56 -0.03 0.30 -16.12
N ILE A 57 0.87 -0.49 -15.52
CA ILE A 57 0.95 -1.95 -15.77
C ILE A 57 -0.34 -2.64 -15.30
N LEU A 58 -0.87 -2.27 -14.13
CA LEU A 58 -2.09 -2.85 -13.57
C LEU A 58 -3.33 -2.60 -14.43
N ARG A 59 -3.38 -1.50 -15.20
CA ARG A 59 -4.49 -1.19 -16.11
C ARG A 59 -4.48 -2.05 -17.37
N GLU A 60 -3.29 -2.38 -17.87
CA GLU A 60 -3.11 -3.03 -19.17
C GLU A 60 -2.86 -4.54 -19.06
N THR A 61 -2.84 -5.10 -17.85
CA THR A 61 -2.50 -6.51 -17.62
C THR A 61 -3.36 -7.15 -16.53
N ASP A 62 -3.34 -8.48 -16.46
CA ASP A 62 -3.95 -9.26 -15.37
C ASP A 62 -3.02 -9.40 -14.14
N TYR A 63 -2.07 -8.48 -13.96
CA TYR A 63 -1.19 -8.50 -12.79
C TYR A 63 -1.96 -8.07 -11.53
N LEU A 64 -1.49 -8.48 -10.36
CA LEU A 64 -2.00 -8.01 -9.08
C LEU A 64 -0.99 -7.10 -8.39
N LEU A 65 -1.48 -6.02 -7.81
CA LEU A 65 -0.72 -5.15 -6.92
C LEU A 65 -1.33 -5.20 -5.53
N ILE A 66 -0.59 -5.79 -4.60
CA ILE A 66 -0.95 -5.80 -3.18
C ILE A 66 -0.40 -4.52 -2.55
N CYS A 67 -1.29 -3.69 -2.03
CA CYS A 67 -0.92 -2.37 -1.54
C CYS A 67 -1.81 -1.88 -0.39
N PRO A 68 -1.38 -0.83 0.34
CA PRO A 68 -2.20 -0.25 1.40
C PRO A 68 -3.54 0.27 0.87
N ALA A 69 -4.62 -0.03 1.59
CA ALA A 69 -5.99 0.33 1.20
C ALA A 69 -6.20 1.82 0.90
N TYR A 70 -5.38 2.71 1.49
CA TYR A 70 -5.50 4.14 1.23
C TYR A 70 -5.18 4.55 -0.20
N LEU A 71 -4.41 3.76 -0.95
CA LEU A 71 -4.03 4.10 -2.32
C LEU A 71 -5.24 4.05 -3.27
N ALA A 72 -6.21 3.18 -2.98
CA ALA A 72 -7.47 3.09 -3.72
C ALA A 72 -8.32 4.39 -3.67
N ARG A 73 -7.97 5.34 -2.79
CA ARG A 73 -8.68 6.63 -2.67
C ARG A 73 -8.22 7.68 -3.66
N SER A 74 -7.12 7.45 -4.37
CA SER A 74 -6.60 8.39 -5.36
C SER A 74 -7.31 8.18 -6.70
N GLU A 75 -8.55 8.67 -6.84
CA GLU A 75 -9.40 8.42 -8.01
C GLU A 75 -8.70 8.69 -9.35
N GLY A 76 -7.89 9.74 -9.43
CA GLY A 76 -7.12 10.04 -10.64
C GLY A 76 -6.02 9.02 -10.93
N ALA A 77 -5.32 8.53 -9.90
CA ALA A 77 -4.22 7.58 -10.06
C ALA A 77 -4.72 6.13 -10.20
N THR A 78 -5.88 5.80 -9.63
CA THR A 78 -6.48 4.46 -9.68
C THR A 78 -7.63 4.36 -10.67
N ARG A 79 -7.71 5.29 -11.64
CA ARG A 79 -8.67 5.18 -12.74
C ARG A 79 -8.50 3.83 -13.44
N ASP A 80 -9.63 3.18 -13.74
CA ASP A 80 -9.70 1.87 -14.39
C ASP A 80 -9.04 0.72 -13.59
N ILE A 81 -8.75 0.94 -12.32
CA ILE A 81 -8.24 -0.07 -11.37
C ILE A 81 -9.32 -0.33 -10.32
N VAL A 82 -9.60 -1.60 -10.06
CA VAL A 82 -10.54 -2.02 -9.00
C VAL A 82 -9.76 -2.49 -7.79
N ALA A 83 -10.02 -1.86 -6.63
CA ALA A 83 -9.48 -2.30 -5.36
C ALA A 83 -10.34 -3.43 -4.78
N LEU A 84 -9.71 -4.56 -4.46
CA LEU A 84 -10.35 -5.69 -3.80
C LEU A 84 -9.79 -5.84 -2.38
N THR A 85 -10.63 -6.26 -1.45
CA THR A 85 -10.21 -6.48 -0.06
C THR A 85 -9.53 -7.83 0.06
N LEU A 86 -8.35 -7.87 0.69
CA LEU A 86 -7.67 -9.12 0.99
C LEU A 86 -8.46 -9.94 2.03
N PRO A 87 -8.35 -11.29 2.00
CA PRO A 87 -8.79 -12.14 3.10
C PRO A 87 -8.23 -11.67 4.44
N VAL A 88 -9.03 -11.75 5.50
CA VAL A 88 -8.69 -11.19 6.83
C VAL A 88 -7.36 -11.75 7.35
N ASP A 89 -7.12 -13.05 7.14
CA ASP A 89 -5.89 -13.76 7.49
C ASP A 89 -4.65 -13.31 6.71
N LEU A 90 -4.85 -12.59 5.59
CA LEU A 90 -3.79 -12.00 4.77
C LEU A 90 -3.63 -10.48 4.99
N THR A 91 -4.48 -9.87 5.83
CA THR A 91 -4.38 -8.43 6.12
C THR A 91 -3.39 -8.17 7.26
N PHE A 92 -2.61 -7.09 7.11
CA PHE A 92 -1.74 -6.59 8.17
C PHE A 92 -1.72 -5.06 8.15
N SER A 93 -1.38 -4.46 9.29
CA SER A 93 -1.25 -3.02 9.43
C SER A 93 0.21 -2.61 9.44
N VAL A 94 0.53 -1.55 8.68
CA VAL A 94 1.83 -0.89 8.74
C VAL A 94 1.71 0.36 9.61
N GLN A 95 2.57 0.50 10.62
CA GLN A 95 2.66 1.69 11.44
C GLN A 95 3.66 2.66 10.82
N TYR A 96 3.17 3.78 10.28
CA TYR A 96 4.00 4.85 9.76
C TYR A 96 4.45 5.78 10.88
N SER A 97 5.76 6.05 10.93
CA SER A 97 6.38 6.99 11.85
C SER A 97 6.86 8.22 11.09
N LEU A 98 6.52 9.39 11.60
CA LEU A 98 7.14 10.63 11.17
C LEU A 98 8.40 10.82 12.04
N ILE A 99 9.56 11.01 11.40
CA ILE A 99 10.87 11.07 12.09
C ILE A 99 11.52 12.43 11.83
N ALA A 100 11.97 13.09 12.90
CA ALA A 100 12.74 14.33 12.83
C ALA A 100 14.02 14.23 13.67
N HIS A 101 15.04 14.96 13.24
CA HIS A 101 16.28 15.06 13.99
C HIS A 101 16.10 16.01 15.19
N ARG A 102 16.64 15.68 16.37
CA ARG A 102 16.53 16.51 17.60
C ARG A 102 16.95 17.97 17.40
N ARG A 103 17.90 18.23 16.49
CA ARG A 103 18.34 19.59 16.13
C ARG A 103 17.23 20.51 15.64
N THR A 104 16.18 19.97 14.99
CA THR A 104 15.09 20.77 14.42
C THR A 104 13.98 21.04 15.44
N ASP A 105 14.10 20.51 16.65
CA ASP A 105 13.04 20.57 17.66
C ASP A 105 12.70 22.01 18.08
N HIS A 106 13.64 22.95 17.98
CA HIS A 106 13.40 24.37 18.28
C HIS A 106 13.10 25.23 17.05
N SER A 107 13.00 24.65 15.85
CA SER A 107 12.70 25.40 14.63
C SER A 107 11.18 25.59 14.46
N PRO A 108 10.66 26.83 14.48
CA PRO A 108 9.22 27.07 14.33
C PRO A 108 8.66 26.56 13.00
N MET A 109 9.46 26.66 11.93
CA MET A 109 9.07 26.19 10.59
C MET A 109 8.91 24.67 10.53
N HIS A 110 9.81 23.92 11.17
CA HIS A 110 9.71 22.46 11.22
C HIS A 110 8.53 22.02 12.07
N ARG A 111 8.28 22.68 13.22
CA ARG A 111 7.11 22.40 14.06
C ARG A 111 5.80 22.66 13.32
N TRP A 112 5.70 23.78 12.60
CA TRP A 112 4.54 24.08 11.79
C TRP A 112 4.29 22.98 10.74
N LEU A 113 5.31 22.65 9.93
CA LEU A 113 5.17 21.62 8.90
C LEU A 113 4.81 20.25 9.50
N TRP A 114 5.39 19.91 10.64
CA TRP A 114 5.08 18.67 11.35
C TRP A 114 3.60 18.59 11.74
N GLN A 115 3.07 19.69 12.27
CA GLN A 115 1.66 19.76 12.64
C GLN A 115 0.75 19.65 11.42
N GLU A 116 1.06 20.34 10.32
CA GLU A 116 0.30 20.22 9.06
C GLU A 116 0.27 18.79 8.54
N ILE A 117 1.40 18.06 8.60
CA ILE A 117 1.46 16.65 8.19
C ILE A 117 0.59 15.79 9.12
N ILE A 118 0.69 15.96 10.43
CA ILE A 118 -0.12 15.21 11.41
C ILE A 118 -1.60 15.45 11.18
N ASP A 119 -2.02 16.71 11.11
CA ASP A 119 -3.42 17.11 10.97
C ASP A 119 -4.00 16.56 9.66
N THR A 120 -3.21 16.62 8.58
CA THR A 120 -3.58 16.04 7.29
C THR A 120 -3.79 14.53 7.37
N VAL A 121 -2.85 13.79 7.96
CA VAL A 121 -2.95 12.33 8.10
C VAL A 121 -4.13 11.94 9.00
N GLN A 122 -4.37 12.68 10.09
CA GLN A 122 -5.52 12.47 10.96
C GLN A 122 -6.84 12.71 10.20
N ALA A 123 -6.95 13.81 9.46
CA ALA A 123 -8.13 14.11 8.65
C ALA A 123 -8.40 13.01 7.61
N MET A 124 -7.36 12.44 6.99
CA MET A 124 -7.49 11.30 6.09
C MET A 124 -8.02 10.04 6.80
N ARG A 125 -7.62 9.79 8.04
CA ARG A 125 -8.14 8.67 8.85
C ARG A 125 -9.62 8.87 9.20
N PHE A 126 -10.05 10.06 9.61
CA PHE A 126 -11.45 10.31 9.99
C PHE A 126 -12.45 10.21 8.83
N ARG A 127 -12.04 10.57 7.60
CA ARG A 127 -12.86 10.34 6.40
C ARG A 127 -13.09 8.85 6.09
N THR A 128 -12.39 7.94 6.76
CA THR A 128 -12.48 6.49 6.57
C THR A 128 -13.72 5.86 7.25
N VAL A 129 -14.35 6.54 8.23
CA VAL A 129 -15.47 5.94 9.02
C VAL A 129 -16.86 6.20 8.42
N HIS A 130 -16.99 7.12 7.47
CA HIS A 130 -18.30 7.56 6.92
C HIS A 130 -18.69 6.97 5.55
N ARG A 131 -18.00 5.92 5.09
CA ARG A 131 -18.43 5.16 3.91
C ARG A 131 -18.42 3.66 4.24
N GLY A 132 -19.41 3.27 5.05
CA GLY A 132 -19.94 1.91 5.10
C GLY A 132 -21.26 1.88 4.34
#